data_AF-A0A7W4DYQ6-F1
#
_entry.id   AF-A0A7W4DYQ6-F1
#
_cell.length_a   1.000
_cell.length_b   1.000
_cell.length_c   1.000
_cell.angle_alpha   90.00
_cell.angle_beta   90.00
_cell.angle_gamma   90.00
#
_symmetry.space_group_name_H-M   'P 1'
#
loop_
_entity.id
_entity.type
_entity.pdbx_description
1 polymer ?
#
loop_
_entity_poly.entity_id
_entity_poly.type
_entity_poly.pdbx_seq_one_letter_code
_entity_poly.pdbx_strand_id
1 'polypeptide(L)'
;MRIVRLVSVAAFTLTVILLTPLAACKKDNTFKIERVWTVVEVTREGHALPNFTIKQGDMYNFKAGGIYTYTGTNPTEGQYSFSLDNKRLVLDNEEFYVYYAEGKELSFGLVRLERDMYTVKLKAK
;
A
#
# COMPACT_ATOMS: atom_id res chain seq x y z
N MET A 1 8.16 -81.01 -21.79
CA MET A 1 7.34 -79.78 -21.93
C MET A 1 7.77 -78.84 -20.81
N ARG A 2 8.66 -77.88 -21.04
CA ARG A 2 8.44 -76.48 -21.49
C ARG A 2 7.54 -75.67 -20.54
N ILE A 3 8.05 -74.48 -20.16
CA ILE A 3 7.36 -73.21 -19.77
C ILE A 3 7.07 -73.07 -18.24
N VAL A 4 7.33 -71.97 -17.51
CA VAL A 4 7.90 -70.63 -17.78
C VAL A 4 8.29 -69.95 -16.44
N ARG A 5 9.24 -69.03 -16.57
CA ARG A 5 9.69 -67.92 -15.69
C ARG A 5 8.59 -67.29 -14.81
N LEU A 6 8.95 -66.72 -13.65
CA LEU A 6 9.20 -65.27 -13.53
C LEU A 6 9.53 -64.86 -12.08
N VAL A 7 10.62 -64.11 -11.99
CA VAL A 7 11.03 -63.24 -10.89
C VAL A 7 10.00 -62.11 -10.72
N SER A 8 9.65 -61.75 -9.50
CA SER A 8 9.25 -60.36 -9.24
C SER A 8 9.64 -59.92 -7.84
N VAL A 9 10.65 -59.06 -7.82
CA VAL A 9 11.08 -58.21 -6.71
C VAL A 9 10.07 -57.07 -6.62
N ALA A 10 9.51 -56.82 -5.44
CA ALA A 10 8.82 -55.57 -5.13
C ALA A 10 9.51 -55.00 -3.87
N ALA A 11 10.65 -54.34 -4.01
CA ALA A 11 10.78 -52.90 -4.31
C ALA A 11 10.08 -52.03 -3.26
N PHE A 12 10.78 -51.81 -2.14
CA PHE A 12 10.48 -50.77 -1.16
C PHE A 12 10.60 -49.40 -1.86
N THR A 13 9.47 -48.74 -2.11
CA THR A 13 9.45 -47.37 -2.61
C THR A 13 9.68 -46.41 -1.45
N LEU A 14 10.94 -46.00 -1.28
CA LEU A 14 11.33 -44.93 -0.37
C LEU A 14 10.79 -43.59 -0.93
N THR A 15 9.74 -43.07 -0.31
CA THR A 15 9.16 -41.77 -0.67
C THR A 15 10.12 -40.65 -0.24
N VAL A 16 10.90 -40.14 -1.19
CA VAL A 16 11.71 -38.94 -0.99
C VAL A 16 10.77 -37.74 -1.01
N ILE A 17 10.46 -37.22 0.18
CA ILE A 17 9.77 -35.94 0.34
C ILE A 17 10.77 -34.86 -0.08
N LEU A 18 10.63 -34.37 -1.32
CA LEU A 18 11.31 -33.16 -1.78
C LEU A 18 10.77 -31.97 -0.95
N LEU A 19 11.52 -31.59 0.08
CA LEU A 19 11.43 -30.28 0.71
C LEU A 19 11.82 -29.24 -0.34
N THR A 20 10.82 -28.68 -1.03
CA THR A 20 11.04 -27.44 -1.75
C THR A 20 11.33 -26.35 -0.73
N PRO A 21 12.46 -25.63 -0.81
CA PRO A 21 12.61 -24.42 -0.03
C PRO A 21 11.54 -23.47 -0.56
N LEU A 22 10.51 -23.20 0.25
CA LEU A 22 9.70 -22.00 0.10
C LEU A 22 10.70 -20.86 0.09
N ALA A 23 11.04 -20.38 -1.12
CA ALA A 23 11.67 -19.10 -1.28
C ALA A 23 10.69 -18.11 -0.66
N ALA A 24 10.93 -17.77 0.61
CA ALA A 24 10.23 -16.74 1.32
C ALA A 24 10.51 -15.47 0.53
N CYS A 25 9.63 -15.19 -0.43
CA CYS A 25 9.57 -13.94 -1.14
C CYS A 25 9.33 -12.90 -0.06
N LYS A 26 10.39 -12.31 0.49
CA LYS A 26 10.31 -11.19 1.41
C LYS A 26 9.75 -10.04 0.58
N LYS A 27 8.42 -10.00 0.44
CA LYS A 27 7.73 -8.81 -0.04
C LYS A 27 8.04 -7.77 1.02
N ASP A 28 8.96 -6.86 0.67
CA ASP A 28 9.32 -5.75 1.54
C ASP A 28 8.07 -4.87 1.67
N ASN A 29 7.25 -5.19 2.67
CA ASN A 29 5.95 -4.57 2.94
C ASN A 29 6.11 -3.32 3.80
N THR A 30 7.35 -2.91 4.04
CA THR A 30 7.69 -1.76 4.87
C THR A 30 7.15 -0.49 4.21
N PHE A 31 6.19 0.15 4.86
CA PHE A 31 5.64 1.42 4.41
C PHE A 31 6.73 2.49 4.33
N LYS A 32 6.74 3.27 3.26
CA LYS A 32 7.56 4.49 3.14
C LYS A 32 6.73 5.56 2.48
N ILE A 33 6.61 6.73 3.11
CA ILE A 33 5.85 7.85 2.55
C ILE A 33 6.56 8.46 1.32
N GLU A 34 7.89 8.45 1.30
CA GLU A 34 8.71 9.06 0.24
C GLU A 34 8.57 8.28 -1.08
N ARG A 35 7.65 8.73 -1.93
CA ARG A 35 7.38 8.22 -3.28
C ARG A 35 6.28 9.06 -3.94
N VAL A 36 5.97 8.68 -5.16
CA VAL A 36 4.82 9.19 -5.91
C VAL A 36 3.58 8.36 -5.58
N TRP A 37 2.52 9.06 -5.19
CA TRP A 37 1.21 8.53 -4.86
C TRP A 37 0.15 9.13 -5.77
N THR A 38 -0.81 8.30 -6.16
CA THR A 38 -1.98 8.71 -6.94
C THR A 38 -3.23 8.64 -6.06
N VAL A 39 -4.05 9.69 -6.09
CA VAL A 39 -5.37 9.70 -5.47
C VAL A 39 -6.26 8.69 -6.18
N VAL A 40 -6.74 7.69 -5.45
CA VAL A 40 -7.65 6.68 -5.98
C VAL A 40 -9.09 6.90 -5.53
N GLU A 41 -9.29 7.58 -4.41
CA GLU A 41 -10.62 7.84 -3.86
C GLU A 41 -10.59 9.07 -2.95
N VAL A 42 -11.66 9.86 -3.00
CA VAL A 42 -11.93 10.94 -2.03
C VAL A 42 -13.35 10.75 -1.54
N THR A 43 -13.51 10.63 -0.22
CA THR A 43 -14.81 10.41 0.42
C THR A 43 -15.06 11.38 1.55
N ARG A 44 -16.33 11.51 1.96
CA ARG A 44 -16.74 12.06 3.25
C ARG A 44 -17.75 11.10 3.83
N GLU A 45 -17.51 10.64 5.06
CA GLU A 45 -18.40 9.66 5.73
C GLU A 45 -18.66 8.41 4.85
N GLY A 46 -17.67 8.00 4.06
CA GLY A 46 -17.76 6.85 3.15
C GLY A 46 -18.45 7.13 1.80
N HIS A 47 -18.96 8.34 1.55
CA HIS A 47 -19.55 8.72 0.28
C HIS A 47 -18.54 9.43 -0.62
N ALA A 48 -18.46 9.02 -1.89
CA ALA A 48 -17.54 9.62 -2.87
C ALA A 48 -17.84 11.12 -3.11
N LEU A 49 -16.79 11.93 -3.27
CA LEU A 49 -16.87 13.36 -3.54
C LEU A 49 -16.31 13.71 -4.93
N PRO A 50 -17.07 13.50 -6.02
CA PRO A 50 -16.55 13.66 -7.38
C PRO A 50 -16.24 15.12 -7.77
N ASN A 51 -16.86 16.10 -7.11
CA ASN A 51 -16.70 17.53 -7.40
C ASN A 51 -15.82 18.26 -6.37
N PHE A 52 -14.92 17.53 -5.70
CA PHE A 52 -14.01 18.10 -4.71
C PHE A 52 -12.76 18.70 -5.35
N THR A 53 -12.04 19.53 -4.59
CA THR A 53 -10.80 20.17 -5.05
C THR A 53 -9.73 19.14 -5.37
N ILE A 54 -9.58 18.14 -4.50
CA ILE A 54 -8.74 16.96 -4.72
C ILE A 54 -9.57 15.91 -5.47
N LYS A 55 -9.05 15.43 -6.59
CA LYS A 55 -9.73 14.53 -7.53
C LYS A 55 -8.98 13.22 -7.68
N GLN A 56 -9.70 12.18 -8.05
CA GLN A 56 -9.09 10.91 -8.45
C GLN A 56 -8.16 11.14 -9.65
N GLY A 57 -6.95 10.57 -9.58
CA GLY A 57 -5.89 10.75 -10.57
C GLY A 57 -4.89 11.84 -10.23
N ASP A 58 -5.22 12.76 -9.31
CA ASP A 58 -4.25 13.73 -8.79
C ASP A 58 -3.09 13.00 -8.09
N MET A 59 -1.96 13.67 -7.97
CA MET A 59 -0.73 13.04 -7.49
C MET A 59 -0.10 13.84 -6.36
N TYR A 60 0.38 13.12 -5.35
CA TYR A 60 1.29 13.63 -4.33
C TYR A 60 2.66 12.99 -4.54
N ASN A 61 3.71 13.78 -4.61
CA ASN A 61 5.08 13.28 -4.63
C ASN A 61 5.78 13.76 -3.36
N PHE A 62 5.90 12.87 -2.38
CA PHE A 62 6.63 13.13 -1.14
C PHE A 62 8.10 12.79 -1.38
N LYS A 63 8.97 13.79 -1.23
CA LYS A 63 10.41 13.68 -1.41
C LYS A 63 11.10 13.56 -0.05
N ALA A 64 12.32 13.04 -0.05
CA ALA A 64 13.18 13.13 1.13
C ALA A 64 13.41 14.60 1.51
N GLY A 65 13.65 14.86 2.80
CA GLY A 65 13.88 16.22 3.30
C GLY A 65 12.60 17.03 3.57
N GLY A 66 11.43 16.40 3.59
CA GLY A 66 10.19 17.06 4.00
C GLY A 66 9.54 17.93 2.93
N ILE A 67 9.86 17.75 1.63
CA ILE A 67 9.21 18.47 0.53
C ILE A 67 8.15 17.59 -0.14
N TYR A 68 6.98 18.15 -0.43
CA TYR A 68 5.99 17.49 -1.28
C TYR A 68 5.59 18.37 -2.46
N THR A 69 5.24 17.74 -3.59
CA THR A 69 4.55 18.41 -4.70
C THR A 69 3.20 17.76 -4.93
N TYR A 70 2.17 18.57 -5.11
CA TYR A 70 0.84 18.14 -5.52
C TYR A 70 0.62 18.50 -6.99
N THR A 71 0.15 17.54 -7.79
CA THR A 71 -0.23 17.72 -9.19
C THR A 71 -1.70 17.40 -9.34
N GLY A 72 -2.50 18.43 -9.61
CA GLY A 72 -3.96 18.34 -9.74
C GLY A 72 -4.52 19.64 -10.29
N THR A 73 -5.74 20.01 -9.86
CA THR A 73 -6.39 21.26 -10.34
C THR A 73 -5.58 22.51 -10.01
N ASN A 74 -4.97 22.57 -8.81
CA ASN A 74 -4.10 23.67 -8.37
C ASN A 74 -2.74 23.10 -7.92
N PRO A 75 -1.77 22.94 -8.84
CA PRO A 75 -0.46 22.39 -8.49
C PRO A 75 0.24 23.25 -7.43
N THR A 76 0.88 22.60 -6.46
CA THR A 76 1.63 23.30 -5.40
C THR A 76 2.87 22.50 -5.00
N GLU A 77 3.87 23.20 -4.45
CA GLU A 77 5.00 22.62 -3.73
C GLU A 77 5.00 23.19 -2.32
N GLY A 78 5.24 22.33 -1.33
CA GLY A 78 5.18 22.71 0.07
C GLY A 78 6.03 21.81 0.96
N GLN A 79 5.95 22.06 2.26
CA GLN A 79 6.61 21.26 3.28
C GLN A 79 5.67 20.17 3.81
N TYR A 80 6.20 19.03 4.22
CA TYR A 80 5.44 18.03 4.95
C TYR A 80 6.22 17.45 6.12
N SER A 81 5.47 17.00 7.13
CA SER A 81 5.98 16.11 8.17
C SER A 81 5.05 14.93 8.33
N PHE A 82 5.59 13.74 8.58
CA PHE A 82 4.82 12.51 8.71
C PHE A 82 5.27 11.71 9.91
N SER A 83 4.31 11.18 10.67
CA SER A 83 4.55 10.27 11.78
C SER A 83 3.48 9.19 11.77
N LEU A 84 3.90 7.95 11.53
CA LEU A 84 3.00 6.80 11.57
C LEU A 84 2.53 6.51 13.00
N ASP A 85 3.44 6.60 13.97
CA ASP A 85 3.14 6.35 15.39
C ASP A 85 2.10 7.32 15.94
N ASN A 86 2.20 8.60 15.57
CA ASN A 86 1.23 9.62 15.95
C ASN A 86 0.05 9.72 14.99
N LYS A 87 -0.03 8.87 13.96
CA LYS A 87 -1.04 8.90 12.91
C LYS A 87 -1.25 10.29 12.32
N ARG A 88 -0.16 10.98 12.00
CA ARG A 88 -0.17 12.40 11.63
C ARG A 88 0.55 12.65 10.31
N LEU A 89 -0.08 13.43 9.45
CA LEU A 89 0.51 14.04 8.26
C LEU A 89 0.25 15.54 8.32
N VAL A 90 1.29 16.36 8.26
CA VAL A 90 1.15 17.81 8.13
C VAL A 90 1.58 18.20 6.73
N LEU A 91 0.75 18.96 6.02
CA LEU A 91 1.09 19.59 4.74
C LEU A 91 1.05 21.11 4.94
N ASP A 92 2.21 21.76 4.78
CA ASP A 92 2.48 23.14 5.16
C ASP A 92 2.08 23.41 6.63
N ASN A 93 0.88 23.92 6.85
CA ASN A 93 0.35 24.25 8.18
C ASN A 93 -0.97 23.54 8.50
N GLU A 94 -1.44 22.65 7.62
CA GLU A 94 -2.68 21.89 7.83
C GLU A 94 -2.33 20.48 8.31
N GLU A 95 -2.92 20.09 9.44
CA GLU A 95 -2.74 18.77 10.03
C GLU A 95 -3.85 17.83 9.59
N PHE A 96 -3.44 16.63 9.15
CA PHE A 96 -4.28 15.53 8.73
C PHE A 96 -4.04 14.32 9.62
N TYR A 97 -5.12 13.59 9.88
CA TYR A 97 -5.06 12.32 10.55
C TYR A 97 -4.81 11.20 9.54
N VAL A 98 -3.90 10.27 9.86
CA VAL A 98 -3.55 9.11 9.02
C VAL A 98 -4.37 7.91 9.47
N TYR A 99 -5.28 7.45 8.60
CA TYR A 99 -6.15 6.31 8.90
C TYR A 99 -5.50 4.97 8.56
N TYR A 100 -4.72 4.91 7.48
CA TYR A 100 -4.06 3.69 7.01
C TYR A 100 -2.74 4.00 6.32
N ALA A 101 -1.72 3.17 6.54
CA ALA A 101 -0.40 3.32 5.91
C ALA A 101 0.33 1.97 5.93
N GLU A 102 0.27 1.23 4.82
CA GLU A 102 0.95 -0.07 4.70
C GLU A 102 1.36 -0.30 3.24
N GLY A 103 2.59 -0.78 3.03
CA GLY A 103 3.08 -1.13 1.69
C GLY A 103 2.98 0.02 0.66
N LYS A 104 1.98 -0.05 -0.22
CA LYS A 104 1.70 0.92 -1.30
C LYS A 104 0.34 1.62 -1.15
N GLU A 105 -0.25 1.58 0.03
CA GLU A 105 -1.54 2.18 0.32
C GLU A 105 -1.42 3.15 1.50
N LEU A 106 -2.02 4.33 1.36
CA LEU A 106 -2.03 5.39 2.36
C LEU A 106 -3.41 6.03 2.34
N SER A 107 -4.00 6.30 3.49
CA SER A 107 -5.17 7.15 3.61
C SER A 107 -5.04 8.12 4.76
N PHE A 108 -5.47 9.36 4.52
CA PHE A 108 -5.48 10.42 5.50
C PHE A 108 -6.70 11.31 5.28
N GLY A 109 -7.08 12.07 6.29
CA GLY A 109 -8.20 12.99 6.18
C GLY A 109 -8.14 14.13 7.18
N LEU A 110 -9.00 15.11 6.94
CA LEU A 110 -9.13 16.27 7.79
C LEU A 110 -10.30 16.06 8.76
N VAL A 111 -10.02 16.11 10.05
CA VAL A 111 -11.06 16.07 11.10
C VAL A 111 -11.17 17.47 11.70
N ARG A 112 -12.38 18.04 11.72
CA ARG A 112 -12.66 19.32 12.38
C ARG A 112 -13.93 19.20 13.20
N LEU A 113 -13.90 19.70 14.45
CA LEU A 113 -15.06 19.66 15.36
C LEU A 113 -15.69 18.26 15.43
N GLU A 114 -14.85 17.23 15.55
CA GLU A 114 -15.25 15.81 15.61
C GLU A 114 -15.97 15.27 14.36
N ARG A 115 -15.90 15.99 13.22
CA ARG A 115 -16.47 15.55 11.95
C ARG A 115 -15.39 15.27 10.93
N ASP A 116 -15.53 14.15 10.21
CA ASP A 116 -14.73 13.84 9.03
C ASP A 116 -15.13 14.81 7.91
N MET A 117 -14.22 15.73 7.58
CA MET A 117 -14.45 16.67 6.49
C MET A 117 -14.27 15.98 5.15
N TYR A 118 -13.25 15.14 5.04
CA TYR A 118 -12.99 14.25 3.92
C TYR A 118 -11.82 13.31 4.24
N THR A 119 -11.81 12.17 3.56
CA THR A 119 -10.70 11.21 3.51
C THR A 119 -10.18 11.10 2.08
N VAL A 120 -8.85 11.14 1.93
CA VAL A 120 -8.14 10.88 0.68
C VAL A 120 -7.46 9.53 0.78
N LYS A 121 -7.71 8.65 -0.21
CA LYS A 121 -7.00 7.39 -0.35
C LYS A 121 -6.01 7.48 -1.50
N LEU A 122 -4.81 7.00 -1.24
CA LEU A 122 -3.66 7.06 -2.13
C LEU A 122 -3.14 5.65 -2.41
N LYS A 123 -2.70 5.43 -3.65
CA LYS A 123 -1.90 4.27 -4.04
C LYS A 123 -0.59 4.69 -4.68
N ALA A 124 0.49 4.03 -4.29
CA ALA A 124 1.79 4.20 -4.92
C ALA A 124 1.98 3.23 -6.09
N LYS A 125 2.74 3.66 -7.10
CA LYS A 125 3.18 2.79 -8.19
C LYS A 125 4.18 1.73 -7.72
#